data_AF-A0A3C0QP01-F1
#
_entry.id   AF-A0A3C0QP01-F1
#
_cell.length_a   1.000
_cell.length_b   1.000
_cell.length_c   1.000
_cell.angle_alpha   90.00
_cell.angle_beta   90.00
_cell.angle_gamma   90.00
#
_symmetry.space_group_name_H-M   'P 1'
#
loop_
_entity.id
_entity.type
_entity.pdbx_description
1 polymer ?
#
loop_
_entity_poly.entity_id
_entity_poly.type
_entity_poly.pdbx_seq_one_letter_code
_entity_poly.pdbx_strand_id
1 'polypeptide(L)'
;AVRREVLEETGLDVANAKEGGYMFSYHRESEGDNYFVDIYRFTMDFEESDVKPQFTEMQGFKLAEKSEIEELARQGIFLHYDSIKAVFE
;
A
#
# COMPACT_ATOMS: atom_id res chain seq x y z
N ALA A 1 -11.59 3.35 8.23
CA ALA A 1 -11.57 2.98 6.81
C ALA A 1 -10.47 1.97 6.54
N VAL A 2 -9.18 2.37 6.64
CA VAL A 2 -8.00 1.56 6.26
C VAL A 2 -8.04 0.08 6.67
N ARG A 3 -8.26 -0.25 7.95
CA ARG A 3 -8.31 -1.65 8.39
C ARG A 3 -9.36 -2.48 7.63
N ARG A 4 -10.54 -1.91 7.38
CA ARG A 4 -11.62 -2.59 6.66
C ARG A 4 -11.21 -2.84 5.21
N GLU A 5 -10.70 -1.82 4.52
CA GLU A 5 -10.28 -1.95 3.11
C GLU A 5 -9.15 -2.97 2.96
N VAL A 6 -8.11 -2.91 3.81
CA VAL A 6 -7.00 -3.89 3.75
C VAL A 6 -7.53 -5.32 3.94
N LEU A 7 -8.47 -5.54 4.86
CA LEU A 7 -9.07 -6.85 5.09
C LEU A 7 -9.93 -7.29 3.89
N GLU A 8 -10.75 -6.40 3.33
CA GLU A 8 -11.67 -6.71 2.23
C GLU A 8 -10.92 -6.98 0.91
N GLU A 9 -9.86 -6.23 0.64
CA GLU A 9 -9.10 -6.31 -0.62
C GLU A 9 -7.99 -7.37 -0.60
N THR A 10 -7.35 -7.60 0.56
CA THR A 10 -6.17 -8.48 0.67
C THR A 10 -6.40 -9.70 1.57
N GLY A 11 -7.45 -9.73 2.38
CA GLY A 11 -7.67 -10.75 3.40
C GLY A 11 -6.82 -10.61 4.67
N LEU A 12 -5.89 -9.66 4.74
CA LEU A 12 -5.02 -9.44 5.89
C LEU A 12 -5.67 -8.52 6.93
N ASP A 13 -5.74 -8.96 8.20
CA ASP A 13 -6.20 -8.11 9.30
C ASP A 13 -5.03 -7.43 10.02
N VAL A 14 -4.83 -6.14 9.73
CA VAL A 14 -3.79 -5.31 10.33
C VAL A 14 -4.00 -5.01 11.82
N ALA A 15 -5.12 -5.40 12.43
CA ALA A 15 -5.24 -5.38 13.90
C ALA A 15 -4.27 -6.33 14.59
N ASN A 16 -3.76 -7.33 13.88
CA ASN A 16 -2.75 -8.26 14.37
C ASN A 16 -1.31 -7.83 14.03
N ALA A 17 -1.12 -6.64 13.46
CA ALA A 17 0.21 -6.15 13.13
C ALA A 17 1.03 -5.88 14.40
N LYS A 18 2.31 -6.23 14.36
CA LYS A 18 3.25 -6.00 15.48
C LYS A 18 3.52 -4.52 15.66
N GLU A 19 3.66 -3.81 14.53
CA GLU A 19 4.00 -2.40 14.48
C GLU A 19 3.30 -1.73 13.29
N GLY A 20 3.15 -0.41 13.39
CA GLY A 20 2.65 0.41 12.28
C GLY A 20 1.57 1.40 12.66
N GLY A 21 0.94 1.97 11.65
CA GLY A 21 -0.12 2.96 11.78
C GLY A 21 0.04 4.09 10.77
N TYR A 22 -0.53 5.25 11.13
CA TYR A 22 -0.46 6.47 10.34
C TYR A 22 0.97 6.98 10.24
N MET A 23 1.40 7.34 9.03
CA MET A 23 2.72 7.89 8.74
C MET A 23 2.64 9.40 8.51
N PHE A 24 1.89 9.80 7.48
CA PHE A 24 1.69 11.19 7.11
C PHE A 24 0.49 11.31 6.17
N SER A 25 0.06 12.55 5.92
CA SER A 25 -0.95 12.87 4.91
C SER A 25 -0.34 13.77 3.85
N TYR A 26 -0.81 13.65 2.62
CA TYR A 26 -0.57 14.64 1.59
C TYR A 26 -1.88 15.00 0.88
N HIS A 27 -1.90 16.17 0.27
CA HIS A 27 -2.97 16.59 -0.60
C HIS A 27 -2.40 16.86 -1.99
N ARG A 28 -3.19 16.57 -3.02
CA ARG A 28 -2.87 16.91 -4.40
C ARG A 28 -3.97 17.78 -4.95
N GLU A 29 -3.59 18.96 -5.39
CA GLU A 29 -4.44 19.86 -6.15
C GLU A 29 -4.05 19.77 -7.62
N SER A 30 -5.05 19.57 -8.48
CA SER A 30 -4.91 19.53 -9.93
C SER A 30 -6.15 20.15 -10.59
N GLU A 31 -6.10 20.40 -11.91
CA GLU A 31 -7.29 20.88 -12.64
C GLU A 31 -8.41 19.82 -12.74
N GLY A 32 -8.11 18.56 -12.43
CA GLY A 32 -9.06 17.46 -12.39
C GLY A 32 -9.40 17.07 -10.96
N ASP A 33 -9.02 15.85 -10.58
CA ASP A 33 -9.34 15.33 -9.25
C ASP A 33 -8.40 15.88 -8.20
N ASN A 34 -9.01 16.49 -7.18
CA ASN A 34 -8.35 16.89 -5.95
C ASN A 34 -8.60 15.83 -4.90
N TYR A 35 -7.53 15.40 -4.25
CA TYR A 35 -7.63 14.35 -3.25
C TYR A 35 -6.65 14.57 -2.11
N PHE A 36 -7.06 14.16 -0.92
CA PHE A 36 -6.19 14.02 0.24
C PHE A 36 -5.99 12.52 0.49
N VAL A 37 -4.77 12.14 0.85
CA VAL A 37 -4.42 10.75 1.13
C VAL A 37 -3.71 10.69 2.46
N ASP A 38 -4.20 9.80 3.33
CA ASP A 38 -3.50 9.39 4.52
C ASP A 38 -2.70 8.12 4.22
N ILE A 39 -1.40 8.16 4.52
CA ILE A 39 -0.48 7.05 4.30
C ILE A 39 -0.30 6.27 5.61
N TYR A 40 -0.42 4.95 5.52
CA TYR A 40 -0.25 4.02 6.62
C TYR A 40 0.77 2.96 6.25
N ARG A 41 1.57 2.51 7.23
CA ARG A 41 2.50 1.40 7.08
C ARG A 41 2.30 0.44 8.24
N PHE A 42 2.14 -0.85 7.93
CA PHE A 42 2.02 -1.93 8.92
C PHE A 42 3.16 -2.93 8.73
N THR A 43 3.62 -3.52 9.83
CA THR A 43 4.62 -4.59 9.83
C THR A 43 4.08 -5.76 10.64
N MET A 44 3.98 -6.91 9.97
CA MET A 44 3.41 -8.13 10.53
C MET A 44 4.04 -9.36 9.88
N ASP A 45 3.95 -10.50 10.55
CA ASP A 45 4.27 -11.78 9.95
C ASP A 45 3.02 -12.30 9.22
N PHE A 46 3.20 -12.81 8.01
CA PHE A 46 2.16 -13.51 7.23
C PHE A 46 2.84 -14.41 6.19
N GLU A 47 2.11 -15.40 5.69
CA GLU A 47 2.51 -16.21 4.55
C GLU A 47 1.79 -15.74 3.27
N GLU A 48 2.36 -16.01 2.11
CA GLU A 48 1.73 -15.64 0.83
C GLU A 48 0.32 -16.21 0.68
N SER A 49 0.06 -17.40 1.24
CA SER A 49 -1.27 -18.03 1.26
C SER A 49 -2.31 -17.33 2.14
N ASP A 50 -1.88 -16.45 3.04
CA ASP A 50 -2.80 -15.63 3.83
C ASP A 50 -3.40 -14.49 2.99
N VAL A 51 -2.73 -14.09 1.90
CA VAL A 51 -3.22 -13.08 0.97
C VAL A 51 -4.34 -13.66 0.12
N LYS A 52 -5.52 -13.06 0.22
CA LYS A 52 -6.73 -13.41 -0.51
C LYS A 52 -7.20 -12.21 -1.31
N PRO A 53 -6.64 -11.97 -2.51
CA PRO A 53 -6.99 -10.83 -3.33
C PRO A 53 -8.48 -10.84 -3.70
N GLN A 54 -9.11 -9.69 -3.59
CA GLN A 54 -10.43 -9.46 -4.13
C GLN A 54 -10.27 -9.14 -5.63
N PHE A 55 -10.62 -10.10 -6.49
CA PHE A 55 -10.34 -10.02 -7.93
C PHE A 55 -11.26 -9.09 -8.73
N THR A 56 -12.25 -8.46 -8.09
CA THR A 56 -13.08 -7.43 -8.75
C THR A 56 -12.32 -6.11 -8.83
N GLU A 57 -11.46 -5.83 -7.85
CA GLU A 57 -10.68 -4.60 -7.75
C GLU A 57 -9.20 -4.82 -8.10
N MET A 58 -8.69 -6.06 -7.96
CA MET A 58 -7.28 -6.40 -8.21
C MET A 58 -7.11 -7.46 -9.30
N GLN A 59 -6.09 -7.30 -10.14
CA GLN A 59 -5.72 -8.32 -11.13
C GLN A 59 -4.68 -9.34 -10.59
N GLY A 60 -4.07 -9.04 -9.46
CA GLY A 60 -3.05 -9.87 -8.82
C GLY A 60 -2.27 -9.09 -7.77
N PHE A 61 -1.29 -9.75 -7.15
CA PHE A 61 -0.35 -9.15 -6.21
C PHE A 61 1.04 -9.75 -6.40
N LYS A 62 2.06 -9.09 -5.82
CA LYS A 62 3.43 -9.58 -5.79
C LYS A 62 4.06 -9.17 -4.45
N LEU A 63 4.69 -10.12 -3.75
CA LEU A 63 5.62 -9.80 -2.67
C LEU A 63 6.94 -9.34 -3.29
N ALA A 64 7.45 -8.20 -2.83
CA ALA A 64 8.61 -7.56 -3.43
C ALA A 64 9.50 -6.95 -2.35
N GLU A 65 10.80 -7.09 -2.55
CA GLU A 65 11.80 -6.38 -1.75
C GLU A 65 11.77 -4.88 -2.05
N LYS A 66 12.24 -4.06 -1.10
CA LYS A 66 12.33 -2.59 -1.27
C LYS A 66 13.02 -2.21 -2.59
N SER A 67 14.13 -2.88 -2.93
CA SER A 67 14.88 -2.62 -4.16
C SER A 67 14.11 -2.98 -5.43
N GLU A 68 13.23 -3.98 -5.38
CA GLU A 68 12.37 -4.33 -6.51
C GLU A 68 11.27 -3.28 -6.72
N ILE A 69 10.68 -2.78 -5.62
CA ILE A 69 9.70 -1.69 -5.67
C ILE A 69 10.34 -0.42 -6.26
N GLU A 70 11.56 -0.08 -5.83
CA GLU A 70 12.35 1.03 -6.38
C GLU A 70 12.62 0.87 -7.88
N GLU A 71 12.94 -0.35 -8.34
CA GLU A 71 13.15 -0.62 -9.76
C GLU A 71 11.86 -0.49 -10.58
N LEU A 72 10.74 -1.02 -10.08
CA LEU A 72 9.43 -0.86 -10.72
C LEU A 72 9.02 0.62 -10.81
N ALA A 73 9.37 1.42 -9.80
CA ALA A 73 9.17 2.86 -9.83
C ALA A 73 10.05 3.55 -10.89
N ARG A 74 11.34 3.19 -10.98
CA ARG A 74 12.25 3.71 -12.03
C ARG A 74 11.76 3.38 -13.44
N GLN A 75 11.16 2.21 -13.63
CA GLN A 75 10.56 1.80 -14.91
C GLN A 75 9.20 2.47 -15.20
N GLY A 76 8.66 3.27 -14.27
CA GLY A 76 7.36 3.92 -14.39
C GLY A 76 6.16 2.99 -14.23
N ILE A 77 6.37 1.77 -13.73
CA ILE A 77 5.30 0.79 -13.50
C ILE A 77 4.59 1.07 -12.17
N PHE A 78 5.32 1.51 -11.14
CA PHE A 78 4.75 1.88 -9.84
C PHE A 78 4.46 3.40 -9.78
N LEU A 79 3.25 3.80 -10.18
CA LEU A 79 2.88 5.19 -10.51
C LEU A 79 2.94 6.21 -9.36
N HIS A 80 2.86 5.77 -8.10
CA HIS A 80 2.78 6.67 -6.93
C HIS A 80 3.96 6.52 -5.95
N TYR A 81 5.09 5.98 -6.42
CA TYR A 81 6.26 5.74 -5.57
C TYR A 81 6.74 7.01 -4.86
N ASP A 82 6.92 8.10 -5.60
CA ASP A 82 7.44 9.36 -5.02
C ASP A 82 6.53 9.94 -3.93
N SER A 83 5.22 9.70 -4.01
CA SER A 83 4.26 10.16 -3.00
C SER A 83 4.36 9.40 -1.69
N ILE A 84 4.90 8.17 -1.71
CA ILE A 84 4.97 7.30 -0.54
C ILE A 84 6.39 6.95 -0.11
N LYS A 85 7.43 7.29 -0.89
CA LYS A 85 8.79 6.75 -0.70
C LYS A 85 9.37 6.95 0.71
N ALA A 86 8.98 8.03 1.39
CA ALA A 86 9.37 8.32 2.77
C ALA A 86 8.98 7.21 3.77
N VAL A 87 8.02 6.33 3.44
CA VAL A 87 7.68 5.19 4.31
C VAL A 87 8.68 4.04 4.24
N PHE A 88 9.60 4.05 3.27
CA PHE A 88 10.63 3.02 3.11
C PHE A 88 11.98 3.42 3.72
N GLU A 89 12.13 4.67 4.16
CA GLU A 89 13.34 5.19 4.84
C GLU A 89 13.30 4.91 6.34
#